data_AF-A0A284VL68-F1
#
_entry.id   AF-A0A284VL68-F1
#
_cell.length_a   1.000
_cell.length_b   1.000
_cell.length_c   1.000
_cell.angle_alpha   90.00
_cell.angle_beta   90.00
_cell.angle_gamma   90.00
#
_symmetry.space_group_name_H-M   'P 1'
#
loop_
_entity.id
_entity.type
_entity.pdbx_description
1 polymer ?
#
loop_
_entity_poly.entity_id
_entity_poly.type
_entity_poly.pdbx_seq_one_letter_code
_entity_poly.pdbx_strand_id
1 'polypeptide(L)'
;MNIGCEACHGPGGKHVTSKNKSDIVIDESSEGCGYCHIRATQVGGKYNFPVGYVLGKPETLKYDPEPYTSNASFFPDKTTKRHREQYLDVKTSKHYTAGTTCVSCHSPHDAGTVTVYPVSGLSPEFADRSVAIFDGGKVTGYSAWSGSGLKMPKESLCKSCHGSVSEYHNHSYTDAAKKAAITCTDCHMPDVINVNSKLRGALTTHNFKSLSPENSIKYGADVMPNSCTYRCHQDKGADKTARANWALSAMGPAAATTTSAATTTAPATTTKAPAFELLFAVGALFIATFVRRR
;
A
#
# COMPACT_ATOMS: atom_id res chain seq x y z
N MET A 1 -21.60 18.99 -3.60
CA MET A 1 -21.09 19.32 -2.25
C MET A 1 -19.61 19.01 -2.25
N ASN A 2 -18.77 20.04 -2.23
CA ASN A 2 -17.31 19.90 -2.21
C ASN A 2 -16.83 19.71 -0.75
N ILE A 3 -15.58 19.27 -0.57
CA ILE A 3 -14.92 19.29 0.73
C ILE A 3 -14.51 20.75 1.01
N GLY A 4 -15.30 21.48 1.80
CA GLY A 4 -15.03 22.87 2.18
C GLY A 4 -14.13 22.97 3.41
N CYS A 5 -13.66 24.19 3.72
CA CYS A 5 -12.71 24.46 4.81
C CYS A 5 -13.17 23.85 6.15
N GLU A 6 -14.46 24.00 6.48
CA GLU A 6 -15.02 23.57 7.75
C GLU A 6 -15.08 22.04 7.91
N ALA A 7 -14.95 21.27 6.82
CA ALA A 7 -14.86 19.82 6.90
C ALA A 7 -13.55 19.40 7.61
N CYS A 8 -12.45 20.10 7.36
CA CYS A 8 -11.13 19.77 7.92
C CYS A 8 -10.71 20.71 9.08
N HIS A 9 -11.36 21.86 9.21
CA HIS A 9 -11.01 22.89 10.20
C HIS A 9 -12.12 23.21 11.22
N GLY A 10 -13.29 22.59 11.06
CA GLY A 10 -14.43 22.78 11.94
C GLY A 10 -15.21 24.06 11.63
N PRO A 11 -16.31 24.32 12.37
CA PRO A 11 -17.16 25.48 12.13
C PRO A 11 -16.41 26.81 12.26
N GLY A 12 -16.41 27.62 11.20
CA GLY A 12 -15.68 28.88 11.11
C GLY A 12 -16.42 30.09 11.69
N GLY A 13 -17.64 29.93 12.19
CA GLY A 13 -18.49 31.05 12.62
C GLY A 13 -17.85 31.97 13.66
N LYS A 14 -17.10 31.42 14.63
CA LYS A 14 -16.35 32.21 15.61
C LYS A 14 -15.20 32.98 14.96
N HIS A 15 -14.46 32.30 14.08
CA HIS A 15 -13.32 32.87 13.36
C HIS A 15 -13.72 34.07 12.48
N VAL A 16 -14.87 34.02 11.80
CA VAL A 16 -15.33 35.14 10.96
C VAL A 16 -15.48 36.44 11.76
N THR A 17 -15.94 36.35 13.01
CA THR A 17 -16.12 37.50 13.89
C THR A 17 -14.81 37.92 14.56
N SER A 18 -14.04 36.96 15.09
CA SER A 18 -12.84 37.24 15.88
C SER A 18 -11.60 37.52 15.04
N LYS A 19 -11.54 36.99 13.81
CA LYS A 19 -10.36 36.89 12.94
C LYS A 19 -9.17 36.17 13.57
N ASN A 20 -9.39 35.45 14.67
CA ASN A 20 -8.32 34.77 15.40
C ASN A 20 -8.04 33.41 14.75
N LYS A 21 -6.76 33.11 14.49
CA LYS A 21 -6.32 31.83 13.93
C LYS A 21 -6.58 30.66 14.87
N SER A 22 -6.55 30.88 16.19
CA SER A 22 -6.81 29.82 17.18
C SER A 22 -8.26 29.32 17.20
N ASP A 23 -9.18 30.03 16.51
CA ASP A 23 -10.58 29.61 16.39
C ASP A 23 -10.80 28.61 15.24
N ILE A 24 -9.73 28.26 14.50
CA ILE A 24 -9.72 27.28 13.42
C ILE A 24 -8.91 26.07 13.89
N VAL A 25 -9.49 24.88 13.81
CA VAL A 25 -8.81 23.64 14.21
C VAL A 25 -7.78 23.27 13.15
N ILE A 26 -6.58 22.86 13.57
CA ILE A 26 -5.58 22.24 12.70
C ILE A 26 -5.45 20.78 13.14
N ASP A 27 -5.93 19.87 12.28
CA ASP A 27 -5.88 18.43 12.52
C ASP A 27 -4.92 17.76 11.52
N GLU A 28 -3.72 17.45 12.00
CA GLU A 28 -2.67 16.78 11.21
C GLU A 28 -2.68 15.26 11.38
N SER A 29 -3.63 14.71 12.15
CA SER A 29 -3.74 13.28 12.40
C SER A 29 -4.20 12.54 11.14
N SER A 30 -3.90 11.24 11.08
CA SER A 30 -4.42 10.41 9.99
C SER A 30 -5.93 10.25 10.10
N GLU A 31 -6.48 10.30 11.32
CA GLU A 31 -7.90 10.24 11.65
C GLU A 31 -8.67 11.43 11.05
N GLY A 32 -8.06 12.62 11.06
CA GLY A 32 -8.56 13.84 10.43
C GLY A 32 -8.80 13.70 8.92
N CYS A 33 -8.07 12.81 8.26
CA CYS A 33 -8.34 12.44 6.86
C CYS A 33 -9.21 11.16 6.78
N GLY A 34 -9.00 10.26 7.74
CA GLY A 34 -9.51 8.91 7.77
C GLY A 34 -11.00 8.79 8.04
N TYR A 35 -11.66 9.79 8.61
CA TYR A 35 -13.12 9.75 8.73
C TYR A 35 -13.84 9.84 7.35
N CYS A 36 -13.14 10.26 6.30
CA CYS A 36 -13.62 10.25 4.90
C CYS A 36 -12.86 9.26 3.99
N HIS A 37 -11.55 9.14 4.16
CA HIS A 37 -10.70 8.24 3.36
C HIS A 37 -10.70 6.79 3.89
N ILE A 38 -11.90 6.28 4.15
CA ILE A 38 -12.15 4.96 4.74
C ILE A 38 -13.39 4.31 4.15
N ARG A 39 -13.38 2.98 4.09
CA ARG A 39 -14.57 2.14 3.94
C ARG A 39 -14.83 1.50 5.29
N ALA A 40 -15.88 1.98 5.94
CA ALA A 40 -16.28 1.55 7.26
C ALA A 40 -17.73 1.98 7.51
N THR A 41 -18.39 1.37 8.48
CA THR A 41 -19.70 1.82 8.97
C THR A 41 -19.53 2.58 10.28
N GLN A 42 -20.49 3.45 10.59
CA GLN A 42 -20.63 3.99 11.93
C GLN A 42 -20.80 2.83 12.92
N VAL A 43 -20.21 2.95 14.12
CA VAL A 43 -20.51 2.03 15.23
C VAL A 43 -22.02 1.97 15.45
N GLY A 44 -22.58 0.77 15.38
CA GLY A 44 -24.03 0.54 15.48
C GLY A 44 -24.79 0.63 14.14
N GLY A 45 -24.10 0.81 13.01
CA GLY A 45 -24.57 0.41 11.68
C GLY A 45 -25.56 1.34 10.96
N LYS A 46 -25.81 2.57 11.45
CA LYS A 46 -26.77 3.48 10.79
C LYS A 46 -26.25 4.11 9.50
N TYR A 47 -24.95 4.44 9.44
CA TYR A 47 -24.32 5.07 8.28
C TYR A 47 -23.15 4.24 7.75
N ASN A 48 -22.92 4.30 6.44
CA ASN A 48 -21.81 3.64 5.74
C ASN A 48 -20.52 4.49 5.73
N PHE A 49 -20.36 5.33 6.75
CA PHE A 49 -19.18 6.13 7.04
C PHE A 49 -19.14 6.40 8.56
N PRO A 50 -17.96 6.69 9.12
CA PRO A 50 -17.84 7.08 10.52
C PRO A 50 -18.60 8.38 10.82
N VAL A 51 -19.25 8.45 11.97
CA VAL A 51 -19.96 9.66 12.43
C VAL A 51 -19.52 9.99 13.85
N GLY A 52 -19.41 11.30 14.14
CA GLY A 52 -19.04 11.80 15.47
C GLY A 52 -17.55 12.05 15.65
N TYR A 53 -16.75 12.02 14.58
CA TYR A 53 -15.36 12.47 14.65
C TYR A 53 -15.28 13.96 15.01
N VAL A 54 -14.41 14.28 15.96
CA VAL A 54 -14.12 15.66 16.37
C VAL A 54 -12.71 15.99 15.92
N LEU A 55 -12.57 17.03 15.10
CA LEU A 55 -11.29 17.49 14.56
C LEU A 55 -10.31 17.82 15.70
N GLY A 56 -9.06 17.40 15.53
CA GLY A 56 -7.99 17.56 16.52
C GLY A 56 -8.08 16.58 17.69
N LYS A 57 -9.04 15.63 17.67
CA LYS A 57 -9.24 14.60 18.69
C LYS A 57 -9.28 13.21 18.06
N PRO A 58 -8.13 12.64 17.66
CA PRO A 58 -8.03 11.37 16.94
C PRO A 58 -8.79 10.22 17.62
N GLU A 59 -8.79 10.18 18.95
CA GLU A 59 -9.43 9.16 19.78
C GLU A 59 -10.95 9.07 19.59
N THR A 60 -11.57 10.12 19.04
CA THR A 60 -13.01 10.19 18.76
C THR A 60 -13.40 9.47 17.47
N LEU A 61 -12.44 9.09 16.61
CA LEU A 61 -12.75 8.34 15.40
C LEU A 61 -13.14 6.89 15.77
N LYS A 62 -14.45 6.64 15.79
CA LYS A 62 -15.04 5.32 16.01
C LYS A 62 -15.73 4.81 14.76
N TYR A 63 -15.51 3.55 14.41
CA TYR A 63 -16.04 2.93 13.21
C TYR A 63 -15.93 1.39 13.28
N ASP A 64 -16.75 0.70 12.50
CA ASP A 64 -16.60 -0.72 12.21
C ASP A 64 -15.96 -0.85 10.81
N PRO A 65 -14.72 -1.36 10.68
CA PRO A 65 -14.01 -1.39 9.40
C PRO A 65 -14.69 -2.33 8.39
N GLU A 66 -14.54 -2.02 7.10
CA GLU A 66 -14.84 -3.00 6.04
C GLU A 66 -14.08 -4.31 6.33
N PRO A 67 -14.75 -5.47 6.36
CA PRO A 67 -14.12 -6.72 6.74
C PRO A 67 -13.22 -7.24 5.61
N TYR A 68 -12.09 -7.86 5.97
CA TYR A 68 -11.19 -8.49 5.00
C TYR A 68 -11.82 -9.64 4.19
N THR A 69 -12.99 -10.14 4.61
CA THR A 69 -13.79 -11.11 3.84
C THR A 69 -14.51 -10.48 2.64
N SER A 70 -14.50 -9.15 2.52
CA SER A 70 -15.08 -8.44 1.39
C SER A 70 -14.14 -8.47 0.19
N ASN A 71 -14.33 -9.47 -0.68
CA ASN A 71 -13.54 -9.65 -1.92
C ASN A 71 -13.65 -8.48 -2.92
N ALA A 72 -14.65 -7.61 -2.75
CA ALA A 72 -14.80 -6.38 -3.54
C ALA A 72 -13.87 -5.26 -3.07
N SER A 73 -13.45 -5.33 -1.81
CA SER A 73 -12.71 -4.29 -1.08
C SER A 73 -11.26 -4.72 -0.86
N PHE A 74 -10.98 -6.02 -0.76
CA PHE A 74 -9.63 -6.52 -0.51
C PHE A 74 -9.21 -7.62 -1.49
N PHE A 75 -7.92 -7.65 -1.79
CA PHE A 75 -7.25 -8.82 -2.34
C PHE A 75 -7.09 -9.92 -1.28
N PRO A 76 -6.81 -11.17 -1.67
CA PRO A 76 -6.66 -12.28 -0.72
C PRO A 76 -5.56 -12.07 0.34
N ASP A 77 -4.56 -11.24 0.05
CA ASP A 77 -3.50 -10.89 1.00
C ASP A 77 -3.86 -9.71 1.93
N LYS A 78 -5.12 -9.25 1.87
CA LYS A 78 -5.70 -8.11 2.60
C LYS A 78 -5.26 -6.74 2.11
N THR A 79 -4.53 -6.65 1.00
CA THR A 79 -4.28 -5.37 0.34
C THR A 79 -5.61 -4.80 -0.19
N THR A 80 -5.80 -3.49 -0.03
CA THR A 80 -6.98 -2.78 -0.53
C THR A 80 -7.10 -2.86 -2.06
N LYS A 81 -8.34 -2.91 -2.52
CA LYS A 81 -8.72 -3.11 -3.93
C LYS A 81 -9.71 -2.05 -4.40
N ARG A 82 -10.20 -1.20 -3.49
CA ARG A 82 -11.30 -0.27 -3.76
C ARG A 82 -10.98 1.14 -3.26
N HIS A 83 -11.55 2.15 -3.93
CA HIS A 83 -11.36 3.54 -3.53
C HIS A 83 -11.85 3.81 -2.09
N ARG A 84 -11.24 4.81 -1.43
CA ARG A 84 -11.49 5.23 -0.03
C ARG A 84 -11.06 4.19 1.00
N GLU A 85 -9.90 3.58 0.86
CA GLU A 85 -9.38 2.64 1.87
C GLU A 85 -8.00 3.03 2.40
N GLN A 86 -7.52 4.22 2.02
CA GLN A 86 -6.16 4.68 2.34
C GLN A 86 -5.91 4.69 3.85
N TYR A 87 -6.89 5.10 4.66
CA TYR A 87 -6.73 5.10 6.11
C TYR A 87 -6.64 3.68 6.70
N LEU A 88 -7.39 2.71 6.19
CA LEU A 88 -7.27 1.31 6.64
C LEU A 88 -5.87 0.76 6.35
N ASP A 89 -5.37 1.07 5.15
CA ASP A 89 -4.03 0.71 4.72
C ASP A 89 -2.95 1.35 5.61
N VAL A 90 -2.94 2.68 5.73
CA VAL A 90 -1.96 3.44 6.52
C VAL A 90 -1.95 2.96 7.97
N LYS A 91 -3.13 2.74 8.57
CA LYS A 91 -3.24 2.31 9.97
C LYS A 91 -2.55 1.00 10.28
N THR A 92 -2.37 0.11 9.28
CA THR A 92 -1.66 -1.17 9.43
C THR A 92 -0.16 -1.08 9.11
N SER A 93 0.33 0.10 8.70
CA SER A 93 1.70 0.30 8.26
C SER A 93 2.66 0.63 9.40
N LYS A 94 3.95 0.36 9.16
CA LYS A 94 5.03 0.83 10.06
C LYS A 94 5.16 2.34 10.09
N HIS A 95 4.76 3.04 9.01
CA HIS A 95 4.77 4.51 8.95
C HIS A 95 3.80 5.11 9.96
N TYR A 96 2.59 4.57 10.06
CA TYR A 96 1.62 5.00 11.06
C TYR A 96 2.12 4.74 12.49
N THR A 97 2.70 3.57 12.75
CA THR A 97 3.34 3.28 14.05
C THR A 97 4.50 4.23 14.38
N ALA A 98 5.22 4.71 13.35
CA ALA A 98 6.30 5.69 13.50
C ALA A 98 5.80 7.15 13.61
N GLY A 99 4.48 7.39 13.66
CA GLY A 99 3.89 8.72 13.79
C GLY A 99 3.78 9.50 12.48
N THR A 100 4.04 8.87 11.33
CA THR A 100 3.78 9.48 10.02
C THR A 100 2.27 9.57 9.80
N THR A 101 1.79 10.70 9.31
CA THR A 101 0.38 10.93 8.98
C THR A 101 0.21 11.23 7.49
N CYS A 102 -1.04 11.42 7.05
CA CYS A 102 -1.33 11.80 5.67
C CYS A 102 -0.57 13.06 5.26
N VAL A 103 -0.53 14.07 6.13
CA VAL A 103 0.13 15.34 5.85
C VAL A 103 1.66 15.28 5.94
N SER A 104 2.25 14.17 6.39
CA SER A 104 3.70 13.99 6.26
C SER A 104 4.13 13.90 4.79
N CYS A 105 3.26 13.36 3.93
CA CYS A 105 3.53 13.18 2.50
C CYS A 105 2.68 14.07 1.60
N HIS A 106 1.45 14.37 2.03
CA HIS A 106 0.48 15.11 1.24
C HIS A 106 0.33 16.56 1.72
N SER A 107 0.07 17.49 0.79
CA SER A 107 -0.39 18.84 1.12
C SER A 107 -1.93 18.87 1.07
N PRO A 108 -2.63 19.27 2.14
CA PRO A 108 -4.09 19.39 2.12
C PRO A 108 -4.57 20.64 1.37
N HIS A 109 -3.69 21.61 1.10
CA HIS A 109 -4.04 22.91 0.52
C HIS A 109 -3.40 23.15 -0.85
N ASP A 110 -2.14 22.73 -1.03
CA ASP A 110 -1.32 23.09 -2.20
C ASP A 110 -1.17 21.95 -3.20
N ALA A 111 -2.00 20.91 -3.07
CA ALA A 111 -1.80 19.67 -3.78
C ALA A 111 -2.16 19.69 -5.28
N GLY A 112 -2.09 20.84 -5.94
CA GLY A 112 -2.32 21.01 -7.36
C GLY A 112 -3.05 22.30 -7.69
N THR A 113 -3.05 22.68 -8.96
CA THR A 113 -3.82 23.83 -9.43
C THR A 113 -5.22 23.39 -9.80
N VAL A 114 -6.24 24.07 -9.24
CA VAL A 114 -7.61 23.99 -9.74
C VAL A 114 -7.73 24.88 -10.97
N THR A 115 -7.99 24.27 -12.13
CA THR A 115 -8.25 24.99 -13.38
C THR A 115 -9.74 24.97 -13.65
N VAL A 116 -10.34 26.12 -13.92
CA VAL A 116 -11.75 26.24 -14.34
C VAL A 116 -11.80 26.30 -15.86
N TYR A 117 -12.49 25.32 -16.45
CA TYR A 117 -12.79 25.26 -17.87
C TYR A 117 -14.20 25.79 -18.12
N PRO A 118 -14.44 26.56 -19.20
CA PRO A 118 -15.79 26.87 -19.64
C PRO A 118 -16.51 25.59 -20.08
N VAL A 119 -17.84 25.62 -20.14
CA VAL A 119 -18.66 24.44 -20.51
C VAL A 119 -18.22 23.80 -21.84
N SER A 120 -17.76 24.60 -22.81
CA SER A 120 -17.27 24.16 -24.12
C SER A 120 -15.79 23.75 -24.14
N GLY A 121 -15.04 24.00 -23.07
CA GLY A 121 -13.56 23.91 -23.04
C GLY A 121 -13.00 22.76 -22.20
N LEU A 122 -13.85 21.89 -21.66
CA LEU A 122 -13.36 20.75 -20.89
C LEU A 122 -12.71 19.72 -21.83
N SER A 123 -11.39 19.57 -21.73
CA SER A 123 -10.69 18.49 -22.45
C SER A 123 -11.28 17.13 -22.07
N PRO A 124 -11.45 16.19 -23.02
CA PRO A 124 -11.89 14.82 -22.74
C PRO A 124 -11.08 14.14 -21.61
N GLU A 125 -9.81 14.53 -21.46
CA GLU A 125 -8.91 14.03 -20.42
C GLU A 125 -9.38 14.37 -18.98
N PHE A 126 -10.17 15.44 -18.81
CA PHE A 126 -10.70 15.88 -17.52
C PHE A 126 -12.20 15.58 -17.35
N ALA A 127 -12.86 15.03 -18.37
CA ALA A 127 -14.29 14.73 -18.36
C ALA A 127 -14.70 13.85 -17.17
N ASP A 128 -13.93 12.78 -16.89
CA ASP A 128 -14.24 11.83 -15.83
C ASP A 128 -13.70 12.24 -14.43
N ARG A 129 -12.99 13.38 -14.31
CA ARG A 129 -12.34 13.84 -13.05
C ARG A 129 -12.57 15.32 -12.70
N SER A 130 -13.47 16.00 -13.40
CA SER A 130 -13.82 17.39 -13.15
C SER A 130 -15.12 17.52 -12.34
N VAL A 131 -15.25 18.63 -11.60
CA VAL A 131 -16.45 18.98 -10.85
C VAL A 131 -17.19 20.07 -11.60
N ALA A 132 -18.45 19.80 -11.96
CA ALA A 132 -19.34 20.78 -12.57
C ALA A 132 -19.61 21.96 -11.62
N ILE A 133 -19.49 23.17 -12.15
CA ILE A 133 -19.80 24.43 -11.47
C ILE A 133 -21.20 24.84 -11.89
N PHE A 134 -22.06 25.13 -10.92
CA PHE A 134 -23.45 25.50 -11.16
C PHE A 134 -23.71 26.96 -10.80
N ASP A 135 -24.50 27.64 -11.63
CA ASP A 135 -25.11 28.94 -11.32
C ASP A 135 -26.58 28.91 -11.78
N GLY A 136 -27.51 29.28 -10.89
CA GLY A 136 -28.95 29.20 -11.16
C GLY A 136 -29.44 27.82 -11.64
N GLY A 137 -28.78 26.72 -11.22
CA GLY A 137 -29.09 25.35 -11.65
C GLY A 137 -28.55 24.95 -13.03
N LYS A 138 -27.84 25.84 -13.73
CA LYS A 138 -27.15 25.54 -15.00
C LYS A 138 -25.68 25.30 -14.75
N VAL A 139 -25.10 24.34 -15.46
CA VAL A 139 -23.64 24.16 -15.46
C VAL A 139 -23.01 25.32 -16.22
N THR A 140 -22.14 26.08 -15.55
CA THR A 140 -21.43 27.24 -16.12
C THR A 140 -19.96 26.97 -16.40
N GLY A 141 -19.44 25.85 -15.91
CA GLY A 141 -18.08 25.40 -16.19
C GLY A 141 -17.74 24.12 -15.44
N TYR A 142 -16.47 23.74 -15.51
CA TYR A 142 -15.93 22.56 -14.85
C TYR A 142 -14.61 22.92 -14.18
N SER A 143 -14.43 22.53 -12.93
CA SER A 143 -13.13 22.62 -12.27
C SER A 143 -12.41 21.27 -12.39
N ALA A 144 -11.15 21.27 -12.83
CA ALA A 144 -10.29 20.09 -12.79
C ALA A 144 -9.04 20.37 -11.95
N TRP A 145 -8.57 19.34 -11.27
CA TRP A 145 -7.41 19.41 -10.39
C TRP A 145 -6.25 18.64 -11.00
N SER A 146 -5.07 19.26 -10.97
CA SER A 146 -3.89 18.80 -11.72
C SER A 146 -2.82 18.10 -10.88
N GLY A 147 -2.85 18.21 -9.54
CA GLY A 147 -1.79 17.66 -8.71
C GLY A 147 -2.10 16.28 -8.15
N SER A 148 -1.10 15.66 -7.54
CA SER A 148 -1.19 14.30 -6.99
C SER A 148 -1.39 14.25 -5.49
N GLY A 149 -1.63 15.39 -4.83
CA GLY A 149 -1.67 15.41 -3.37
C GLY A 149 -0.33 15.69 -2.69
N LEU A 150 0.81 15.56 -3.36
CA LEU A 150 2.11 15.36 -2.69
C LEU A 150 2.84 16.67 -2.38
N LYS A 151 3.56 16.71 -1.25
CA LYS A 151 4.42 17.84 -0.85
C LYS A 151 5.67 17.98 -1.72
N MET A 152 6.09 16.91 -2.41
CA MET A 152 7.24 16.89 -3.29
C MET A 152 7.12 15.78 -4.35
N PRO A 153 7.93 15.81 -5.43
CA PRO A 153 7.90 14.79 -6.47
C PRO A 153 8.17 13.38 -5.92
N LYS A 154 7.52 12.36 -6.50
CA LYS A 154 7.55 10.95 -6.05
C LYS A 154 8.97 10.39 -5.94
N GLU A 155 9.87 10.84 -6.82
CA GLU A 155 11.28 10.43 -6.91
C GLU A 155 12.07 10.79 -5.65
N SER A 156 11.63 11.85 -4.96
CA SER A 156 12.29 12.47 -3.82
C SER A 156 11.54 12.23 -2.50
N LEU A 157 10.22 12.06 -2.56
CA LEU A 157 9.36 11.94 -1.40
C LEU A 157 9.80 10.83 -0.44
N CYS A 158 9.94 9.60 -0.94
CA CYS A 158 10.31 8.47 -0.09
C CYS A 158 11.75 8.62 0.44
N LYS A 159 12.64 9.16 -0.39
CA LYS A 159 14.07 9.36 -0.06
C LYS A 159 14.29 10.45 0.98
N SER A 160 13.32 11.34 1.21
CA SER A 160 13.40 12.36 2.26
C SER A 160 13.60 11.76 3.67
N CYS A 161 13.10 10.54 3.90
CA CYS A 161 13.31 9.76 5.12
C CYS A 161 14.10 8.46 4.88
N HIS A 162 13.96 7.83 3.71
CA HIS A 162 14.63 6.57 3.37
C HIS A 162 15.93 6.81 2.59
N GLY A 163 16.90 7.45 3.25
CA GLY A 163 18.22 7.73 2.65
C GLY A 163 19.13 6.50 2.52
N SER A 164 18.91 5.49 3.35
CA SER A 164 19.59 4.20 3.34
C SER A 164 18.55 3.07 3.38
N VAL A 165 17.90 2.83 2.24
CA VAL A 165 17.08 1.62 2.06
C VAL A 165 18.01 0.40 2.27
N SER A 166 17.57 -0.56 3.10
CA SER A 166 18.47 -1.54 3.75
C SER A 166 19.26 -2.42 2.77
N GLU A 167 20.29 -3.10 3.27
CA GLU A 167 21.05 -4.12 2.53
C GLU A 167 20.17 -5.26 1.95
N TYR A 168 18.97 -5.46 2.49
CA TYR A 168 17.99 -6.44 1.99
C TYR A 168 17.06 -5.86 0.91
N HIS A 169 17.14 -4.55 0.66
CA HIS A 169 16.36 -3.82 -0.32
C HIS A 169 17.10 -3.83 -1.68
N ASN A 170 17.43 -5.01 -2.18
CA ASN A 170 18.23 -5.13 -3.40
C ASN A 170 17.32 -5.17 -4.64
N HIS A 171 17.22 -4.03 -5.31
CA HIS A 171 16.63 -3.99 -6.64
C HIS A 171 17.71 -4.26 -7.68
N SER A 172 17.72 -5.44 -8.28
CA SER A 172 18.50 -5.71 -9.49
C SER A 172 17.84 -5.02 -10.68
N TYR A 173 17.97 -3.69 -10.76
CA TYR A 173 17.48 -2.93 -11.91
C TYR A 173 18.43 -3.10 -13.09
N THR A 174 17.91 -3.61 -14.21
CA THR A 174 18.60 -3.53 -15.50
C THR A 174 18.82 -2.07 -15.88
N ASP A 175 19.78 -1.78 -16.76
CA ASP A 175 19.99 -0.41 -17.23
C ASP A 175 18.77 0.15 -17.99
N ALA A 176 17.95 -0.74 -18.58
CA ALA A 176 16.66 -0.37 -19.14
C ALA A 176 15.68 0.09 -18.04
N ALA A 177 15.59 -0.63 -16.92
CA ALA A 177 14.75 -0.25 -15.78
C ALA A 177 15.19 1.08 -15.16
N LYS A 178 16.51 1.33 -15.04
CA LYS A 178 17.05 2.61 -14.56
C LYS A 178 16.69 3.79 -15.48
N LYS A 179 16.55 3.56 -16.79
CA LYS A 179 16.14 4.57 -17.77
C LYS A 179 14.64 4.84 -17.77
N ALA A 180 13.82 3.94 -17.21
CA ALA A 180 12.36 4.02 -17.25
C ALA A 180 11.72 4.92 -16.16
N ALA A 181 12.51 5.74 -15.46
CA ALA A 181 12.07 6.65 -14.39
C ALA A 181 11.24 5.94 -13.29
N ILE A 182 11.60 4.71 -12.93
CA ILE A 182 10.94 3.94 -11.86
C ILE A 182 11.16 4.62 -10.51
N THR A 183 10.09 4.70 -9.73
CA THR A 183 10.02 5.28 -8.38
C THR A 183 9.69 4.22 -7.34
N CYS A 184 9.90 4.53 -6.06
CA CYS A 184 9.56 3.64 -4.96
C CYS A 184 8.07 3.24 -4.96
N THR A 185 7.20 4.16 -5.36
CA THR A 185 5.74 3.93 -5.37
C THR A 185 5.31 2.92 -6.44
N ASP A 186 6.08 2.74 -7.51
CA ASP A 186 5.69 1.80 -8.59
C ASP A 186 5.69 0.35 -8.10
N CYS A 187 6.55 0.04 -7.14
CA CYS A 187 6.60 -1.28 -6.50
C CYS A 187 5.90 -1.32 -5.15
N HIS A 188 6.06 -0.31 -4.30
CA HIS A 188 5.57 -0.34 -2.91
C HIS A 188 4.17 0.23 -2.71
N MET A 189 3.65 0.94 -3.70
CA MET A 189 2.30 1.51 -3.69
C MET A 189 1.69 1.35 -5.09
N PRO A 190 1.65 0.13 -5.66
CA PRO A 190 1.22 -0.04 -7.04
C PRO A 190 -0.24 0.40 -7.19
N ASP A 191 -0.57 0.97 -8.35
CA ASP A 191 -1.90 1.49 -8.62
C ASP A 191 -2.86 0.40 -9.08
N VAL A 192 -3.18 -0.52 -8.16
CA VAL A 192 -4.08 -1.65 -8.38
C VAL A 192 -5.54 -1.36 -8.03
N ILE A 193 -5.81 -0.21 -7.41
CA ILE A 193 -7.15 0.13 -6.91
C ILE A 193 -8.00 0.68 -8.05
N ASN A 194 -9.18 0.09 -8.23
CA ASN A 194 -10.16 0.52 -9.21
C ASN A 194 -11.15 1.51 -8.59
N VAL A 195 -11.43 2.60 -9.30
CA VAL A 195 -12.44 3.60 -8.88
C VAL A 195 -13.79 3.29 -9.52
N ASN A 196 -13.81 2.99 -10.81
CA ASN A 196 -14.99 2.59 -11.57
C ASN A 196 -14.60 1.76 -12.81
N SER A 197 -15.55 1.46 -13.69
CA SER A 197 -15.31 0.65 -14.90
C SER A 197 -14.28 1.25 -15.86
N LYS A 198 -14.15 2.59 -15.90
CA LYS A 198 -13.21 3.34 -16.74
C LYS A 198 -11.87 3.62 -16.04
N LEU A 199 -11.92 3.94 -14.75
CA LEU A 199 -10.76 4.26 -13.92
C LEU A 199 -10.27 3.00 -13.19
N ARG A 200 -9.69 2.08 -13.97
CA ARG A 200 -9.06 0.86 -13.45
C ARG A 200 -7.60 1.11 -13.13
N GLY A 201 -7.14 0.61 -11.98
CA GLY A 201 -5.78 0.83 -11.49
C GLY A 201 -5.41 2.32 -11.42
N ALA A 202 -6.35 3.13 -10.91
CA ALA A 202 -6.25 4.58 -10.91
C ALA A 202 -5.79 5.14 -9.57
N LEU A 203 -5.78 4.32 -8.51
CA LEU A 203 -5.34 4.70 -7.17
C LEU A 203 -4.33 3.69 -6.63
N THR A 204 -3.46 4.16 -5.76
CA THR A 204 -2.36 3.41 -5.15
C THR A 204 -2.74 2.89 -3.76
N THR A 205 -2.24 1.72 -3.42
CA THR A 205 -2.35 1.18 -2.05
C THR A 205 -1.47 2.01 -1.10
N HIS A 206 -1.87 2.12 0.17
CA HIS A 206 -1.16 2.90 1.19
C HIS A 206 -0.67 2.04 2.36
N ASN A 207 -0.52 0.73 2.15
CA ASN A 207 0.11 -0.17 3.11
C ASN A 207 1.64 -0.28 2.91
N PHE A 208 2.17 0.37 1.86
CA PHE A 208 3.59 0.52 1.51
C PHE A 208 4.35 -0.79 1.27
N LYS A 209 3.61 -1.90 1.09
CA LYS A 209 4.17 -3.21 0.78
C LYS A 209 4.12 -3.43 -0.73
N SER A 210 5.17 -4.04 -1.26
CA SER A 210 5.09 -4.59 -2.60
C SER A 210 4.09 -5.74 -2.64
N LEU A 211 3.25 -5.77 -3.66
CA LEU A 211 2.45 -6.95 -3.98
C LEU A 211 3.39 -8.05 -4.50
N SER A 212 3.51 -9.11 -3.70
CA SER A 212 4.49 -10.18 -3.90
C SER A 212 4.06 -11.14 -5.03
N PRO A 213 4.98 -11.53 -5.94
CA PRO A 213 4.70 -12.57 -6.93
C PRO A 213 4.34 -13.93 -6.31
N GLU A 214 4.86 -14.27 -5.14
CA GLU A 214 4.50 -15.47 -4.38
C GLU A 214 3.00 -15.49 -4.06
N ASN A 215 2.41 -14.34 -3.70
CA ASN A 215 0.97 -14.22 -3.48
C ASN A 215 0.18 -14.39 -4.79
N SER A 216 0.68 -13.89 -5.92
CA SER A 216 0.08 -14.18 -7.24
C SER A 216 0.07 -15.68 -7.55
N ILE A 217 1.14 -16.41 -7.23
CA ILE A 217 1.22 -17.86 -7.44
C ILE A 217 0.28 -18.60 -6.49
N LYS A 218 0.29 -18.22 -5.20
CA LYS A 218 -0.51 -18.86 -4.15
C LYS A 218 -2.02 -18.69 -4.36
N TYR A 219 -2.47 -17.49 -4.73
CA TYR A 219 -3.90 -17.17 -4.83
C TYR A 219 -4.43 -17.20 -6.27
N GLY A 220 -3.56 -17.38 -7.25
CA GLY A 220 -3.86 -17.27 -8.67
C GLY A 220 -3.63 -15.85 -9.20
N ALA A 221 -2.90 -15.75 -10.31
CA ALA A 221 -2.43 -14.47 -10.85
C ALA A 221 -3.55 -13.61 -11.48
N ASP A 222 -4.73 -14.20 -11.72
CA ASP A 222 -5.94 -13.47 -12.10
C ASP A 222 -6.62 -12.78 -10.90
N VAL A 223 -6.42 -13.31 -9.69
CA VAL A 223 -7.07 -12.83 -8.47
C VAL A 223 -6.16 -11.85 -7.73
N MET A 224 -4.87 -12.17 -7.67
CA MET A 224 -3.86 -11.42 -6.93
C MET A 224 -2.79 -10.87 -7.88
N PRO A 225 -2.76 -9.56 -8.17
CA PRO A 225 -1.70 -8.96 -8.95
C PRO A 225 -0.38 -8.90 -8.15
N ASN A 226 0.73 -8.73 -8.85
CA ASN A 226 2.02 -8.40 -8.25
C ASN A 226 2.60 -7.13 -8.88
N SER A 227 3.50 -6.49 -8.16
CA SER A 227 4.01 -5.16 -8.53
C SER A 227 4.88 -5.17 -9.79
N CYS A 228 5.43 -6.32 -10.18
CA CYS A 228 6.33 -6.45 -11.32
C CYS A 228 5.55 -6.51 -12.64
N THR A 229 4.51 -7.35 -12.67
CA THR A 229 3.83 -7.74 -13.93
C THR A 229 2.46 -7.12 -14.11
N TYR A 230 1.92 -6.43 -13.10
CA TYR A 230 0.64 -5.72 -13.25
C TYR A 230 0.71 -4.63 -14.34
N ARG A 231 1.83 -3.91 -14.43
CA ARG A 231 2.02 -2.85 -15.43
C ARG A 231 3.18 -3.06 -16.40
N CYS A 232 4.35 -3.39 -15.89
CA CYS A 232 5.58 -3.24 -16.67
C CYS A 232 5.94 -4.53 -17.41
N HIS A 233 6.05 -5.65 -16.69
CA HIS A 233 6.53 -6.92 -17.26
C HIS A 233 5.41 -7.80 -17.81
N GLN A 234 4.53 -7.21 -18.61
CA GLN A 234 3.44 -7.95 -19.27
C GLN A 234 3.94 -8.83 -20.43
N ASP A 235 5.17 -8.64 -20.88
CA ASP A 235 5.84 -9.41 -21.92
C ASP A 235 6.49 -10.70 -21.41
N LYS A 236 6.63 -10.86 -20.09
CA LYS A 236 7.42 -11.95 -19.49
C LYS A 236 6.61 -13.23 -19.26
N GLY A 237 6.34 -13.96 -20.34
CA GLY A 237 5.68 -15.26 -20.28
C GLY A 237 4.32 -15.28 -20.98
N ALA A 238 3.88 -16.50 -21.33
CA ALA A 238 2.70 -16.71 -22.18
C ALA A 238 1.37 -16.29 -21.51
N ASP A 239 1.30 -16.37 -20.18
CA ASP A 239 0.12 -16.02 -19.39
C ASP A 239 0.50 -15.35 -18.06
N LYS A 240 -0.50 -14.98 -17.25
CA LYS A 240 -0.29 -14.31 -15.96
C LYS A 240 0.44 -15.18 -14.94
N THR A 241 0.26 -16.49 -14.99
CA THR A 241 0.95 -17.42 -14.09
C THR A 241 2.43 -17.53 -14.45
N ALA A 242 2.75 -17.66 -15.74
CA ALA A 242 4.12 -17.61 -16.25
C ALA A 242 4.81 -16.28 -15.90
N ARG A 243 4.09 -15.16 -15.99
CA ARG A 243 4.57 -13.83 -15.56
C ARG A 243 4.88 -13.78 -14.06
N ALA A 244 3.98 -14.29 -13.22
CA ALA A 244 4.21 -14.33 -11.77
C ALA A 244 5.43 -15.21 -11.41
N ASN A 245 5.59 -16.37 -12.06
CA ASN A 245 6.76 -17.23 -11.89
C ASN A 245 8.06 -16.55 -12.35
N TRP A 246 8.03 -15.84 -13.48
CA TRP A 246 9.18 -15.04 -13.92
C TRP A 246 9.52 -13.96 -12.90
N ALA A 247 8.53 -13.20 -12.40
CA ALA A 247 8.74 -12.14 -11.43
C ALA A 247 9.36 -12.68 -10.13
N LEU A 248 8.88 -13.84 -9.66
CA LEU A 248 9.47 -14.54 -8.52
C LEU A 248 10.94 -14.89 -8.78
N SER A 249 11.26 -15.43 -9.96
CA SER A 249 12.65 -15.79 -10.32
C SER A 249 13.57 -14.57 -10.41
N ALA A 250 13.04 -13.40 -10.79
CA ALA A 250 13.79 -12.15 -10.89
C ALA A 250 14.07 -11.51 -9.52
N MET A 251 13.30 -11.85 -8.49
CA MET A 251 13.48 -11.41 -7.11
C MET A 251 14.40 -12.32 -6.28
N GLY A 252 14.68 -13.54 -6.76
CA GLY A 252 15.65 -14.43 -6.13
C GLY A 252 17.08 -13.89 -6.21
N PRO A 253 18.02 -14.38 -5.36
CA PRO A 253 19.42 -14.05 -5.53
C PRO A 253 19.82 -14.35 -6.98
N ALA A 254 20.47 -13.38 -7.64
CA ALA A 254 20.95 -13.50 -9.01
C ALA A 254 21.47 -14.92 -9.20
N ALA A 255 20.81 -15.68 -10.09
CA ALA A 255 21.05 -17.10 -10.25
C ALA A 255 22.55 -17.35 -10.21
N ALA A 256 23.01 -18.09 -9.19
CA ALA A 256 24.34 -18.67 -9.23
C ALA A 256 24.42 -19.38 -10.57
N THR A 257 25.24 -18.83 -11.47
CA THR A 257 25.56 -19.42 -12.76
C THR A 257 25.81 -20.89 -12.49
N THR A 258 24.92 -21.74 -12.98
CA THR A 258 25.11 -23.19 -13.01
C THR A 258 26.32 -23.43 -13.90
N THR A 259 27.50 -23.32 -13.32
CA THR A 259 28.70 -23.89 -13.90
C THR A 259 28.46 -25.37 -13.78
N SER A 260 28.17 -26.03 -14.89
CA SER A 260 28.12 -27.48 -14.94
C SER A 260 29.42 -27.99 -14.36
N ALA A 261 29.38 -28.58 -13.17
CA ALA A 261 30.50 -29.29 -12.61
C ALA A 261 30.80 -30.43 -13.58
N ALA A 262 31.91 -30.30 -14.32
CA ALA A 262 32.46 -31.38 -15.10
C ALA A 262 32.64 -32.57 -14.16
N THR A 263 32.06 -33.70 -14.54
CA THR A 263 32.21 -34.98 -13.83
C THR A 263 33.68 -35.39 -13.89
N THR A 264 34.45 -35.07 -12.85
CA THR A 264 35.70 -35.76 -12.57
C THR A 264 35.39 -37.00 -11.74
N THR A 265 35.42 -38.15 -12.41
CA THR A 265 35.44 -39.49 -11.81
C THR A 265 36.66 -39.61 -10.90
N ALA A 266 36.44 -39.82 -9.60
CA ALA A 266 37.47 -40.26 -8.67
C ALA A 266 37.64 -41.79 -8.77
N PRO A 267 38.86 -42.34 -8.69
CA PRO A 267 39.10 -43.77 -8.79
C PRO A 267 38.69 -44.49 -7.49
N ALA A 268 38.19 -45.70 -7.65
CA ALA A 268 37.72 -46.56 -6.57
C ALA A 268 38.87 -47.01 -5.65
N THR A 269 38.74 -46.75 -4.36
CA THR A 269 39.56 -47.39 -3.31
C THR A 269 38.72 -48.42 -2.57
N THR A 270 39.14 -49.67 -2.69
CA THR A 270 38.59 -50.83 -1.98
C THR A 270 38.97 -50.78 -0.49
N THR A 271 37.98 -50.78 0.40
CA THR A 271 38.19 -51.02 1.83
C THR A 271 37.56 -52.35 2.25
N LYS A 272 38.43 -53.28 2.69
CA LYS A 272 38.07 -54.53 3.39
C LYS A 272 37.46 -54.21 4.75
N ALA A 273 36.42 -54.95 5.13
CA ALA A 273 35.85 -54.98 6.48
C ALA A 273 36.73 -55.81 7.44
N PRO A 274 36.64 -55.54 8.76
CA PRO A 274 36.47 -56.66 9.68
C PRO A 274 35.50 -56.42 10.85
N ALA A 275 34.80 -57.53 11.15
CA ALA A 275 34.47 -58.14 12.43
C ALA A 275 33.81 -57.37 13.60
N PHE A 276 32.67 -57.94 13.98
CA PHE A 276 31.89 -57.84 15.21
C PHE A 276 32.74 -58.00 16.50
N GLU A 277 32.49 -57.15 17.50
CA GLU A 277 32.49 -57.56 18.91
C GLU A 277 31.39 -56.81 19.70
N LEU A 278 30.76 -57.56 20.58
CA LEU A 278 29.58 -57.26 21.39
C LEU A 278 30.05 -56.93 22.81
N LEU A 279 29.63 -55.82 23.43
CA LEU A 279 29.81 -55.63 24.88
C LEU A 279 28.71 -54.79 25.54
N PHE A 280 28.26 -55.36 26.66
CA PHE A 280 27.17 -55.09 27.59
C PHE A 280 26.84 -53.64 27.97
N ALA A 281 25.54 -53.36 28.08
CA ALA A 281 24.99 -52.19 28.79
C ALA A 281 24.51 -52.59 30.19
N VAL A 282 25.04 -51.93 31.23
CA VAL A 282 24.50 -51.90 32.60
C VAL A 282 24.36 -50.43 33.00
N GLY A 283 23.18 -50.08 33.52
CA GLY A 283 22.71 -48.70 33.63
C GLY A 283 23.11 -47.91 34.87
N ALA A 284 22.57 -46.69 34.97
CA ALA A 284 22.33 -46.00 36.22
C ALA A 284 21.21 -44.95 36.05
N LEU A 285 20.36 -44.95 37.07
CA LEU A 285 19.15 -44.16 37.30
C LEU A 285 19.52 -42.78 37.87
N PHE A 286 18.85 -41.70 37.45
CA PHE A 286 18.76 -40.47 38.24
C PHE A 286 17.33 -39.94 38.23
N ILE A 287 16.73 -39.93 39.43
CA ILE A 287 15.48 -39.27 39.79
C ILE A 287 15.86 -37.96 40.49
N ALA A 288 15.26 -36.84 40.08
CA ALA A 288 15.12 -35.68 40.95
C ALA A 288 13.79 -34.95 40.67
N THR A 289 13.02 -34.89 41.75
CA THR A 289 11.68 -34.35 41.99
C THR A 289 11.53 -32.84 41.73
N PHE A 290 10.31 -32.41 41.37
CA PHE A 290 9.80 -31.10 41.82
C PHE A 290 8.37 -31.19 42.36
N VAL A 291 8.23 -30.65 43.57
CA VAL A 291 7.05 -30.68 44.45
C VAL A 291 6.08 -29.55 44.08
N ARG A 292 4.77 -29.83 44.14
CA ARG A 292 3.67 -28.85 44.00
C ARG A 292 2.71 -28.97 45.18
N ARG A 293 2.56 -27.91 45.96
CA ARG A 293 1.46 -27.60 46.91
C ARG A 293 1.49 -26.08 47.10
N ARG A 294 0.40 -25.32 47.16
CA ARG A 294 -1.04 -25.52 47.05
C ARG A 294 -1.59 -24.22 46.48
#